data_AF-A0A2A4AXW6-F1
#
_entry.id   AF-A0A2A4AXW6-F1
#
_cell.length_a   1.000
_cell.length_b   1.000
_cell.length_c   1.000
_cell.angle_alpha   90.00
_cell.angle_beta   90.00
_cell.angle_gamma   90.00
#
_symmetry.space_group_name_H-M   'P 1'
#
loop_
_entity.id
_entity.type
_entity.pdbx_description
1 polymer ?
#
loop_
_entity_poly.entity_id
_entity_poly.type
_entity_poly.pdbx_seq_one_letter_code
_entity_poly.pdbx_strand_id
1 'polypeptide(L)'
;MIEAKQSGVRYEQMLARSATAAICAGPDNRIVAWNSAAEALFGYPAAAAIGQPLSIIMPDRFRAAHEAGLARAARAGEARLAGRSVEILARHADGHEFPIDLSLSLWFESGAPMFGALIRDVTDRARAQRRLEHLAHCDTLTSLPNRHALKARLEAAFAAGPCALMMLDLDGFKHVNDTLGHSQGDALLAKVAARLDAAVGKEHFVARLGGDEFAILVTGEGDPLALHALTERTLAALREPIDLGGQSVFVDASIGVALAPQDAGHAEELLSHADLALYSAKAEGGGNRAFFTRTMQSRSEQRHRLGIDLRHALRRGEFELWYQPQVRVGDGALAGVEALLRWRHPEHGLLQPGAFIDVLEHSAVAGAVGDWIIDRACAAAGAWPAAGLGTVRVGVNLFAEQLRADRLHAVTTAALARHGLDPTRLELEITETTVLQHNSRSTRALRRLKALGVQVAFDDFGTGFASLSLLQRYPLTRLKIDRSFIAASDRRAGDAAIVGAVVTMAHSLGLHVTAEGVETAKQEALLQRLGCDEAQGYRYGRPMPEGELLRRFGMPLVGARAS
;
A
#
# COMPACT_ATOMS: atom_id res chain seq x y z
N MET A 1 -24.53 74.81 -24.40
CA MET A 1 -23.36 75.06 -23.51
C MET A 1 -23.60 74.61 -22.06
N ILE A 2 -24.80 74.82 -21.49
CA ILE A 2 -25.14 74.39 -20.12
C ILE A 2 -25.29 72.85 -20.00
N GLU A 3 -25.88 72.17 -20.98
CA GLU A 3 -26.04 70.69 -20.98
C GLU A 3 -24.70 69.92 -21.10
N ALA A 4 -23.72 70.45 -21.84
CA ALA A 4 -22.38 69.84 -21.94
C ALA A 4 -21.61 69.94 -20.61
N LYS A 5 -21.74 71.08 -19.92
CA LYS A 5 -21.17 71.29 -18.58
C LYS A 5 -21.86 70.42 -17.51
N GLN A 6 -23.19 70.26 -17.58
CA GLN A 6 -23.94 69.37 -16.69
C GLN A 6 -23.69 67.88 -16.95
N SER A 7 -23.43 67.50 -18.20
CA SER A 7 -23.04 66.12 -18.55
C SER A 7 -21.64 65.79 -18.02
N GLY A 8 -20.66 66.68 -18.16
CA GLY A 8 -19.30 66.50 -17.62
C GLY A 8 -19.28 66.27 -16.11
N VAL A 9 -20.03 67.08 -15.35
CA VAL A 9 -20.13 66.95 -13.88
C VAL A 9 -20.76 65.60 -13.45
N ARG A 10 -21.71 65.05 -14.24
CA ARG A 10 -22.32 63.75 -13.95
C ARG A 10 -21.35 62.59 -14.18
N TYR A 11 -20.55 62.63 -15.26
CA TYR A 11 -19.54 61.60 -15.54
C TYR A 11 -18.40 61.62 -14.50
N GLU A 12 -17.94 62.80 -14.10
CA GLU A 12 -16.94 62.95 -13.03
C GLU A 12 -17.45 62.39 -11.69
N GLN A 13 -18.69 62.68 -11.32
CA GLN A 13 -19.29 62.14 -10.09
C GLN A 13 -19.46 60.61 -10.14
N MET A 14 -19.78 60.06 -11.31
CA MET A 14 -19.91 58.62 -11.50
C MET A 14 -18.55 57.90 -11.39
N LEU A 15 -17.50 58.44 -12.01
CA LEU A 15 -16.15 57.89 -11.94
C LEU A 15 -15.51 58.06 -10.56
N ALA A 16 -15.75 59.18 -9.88
CA ALA A 16 -15.24 59.45 -8.53
C ALA A 16 -15.75 58.44 -7.49
N ARG A 17 -16.96 57.90 -7.69
CA ARG A 17 -17.62 56.91 -6.81
C ARG A 17 -17.62 55.49 -7.37
N SER A 18 -16.95 55.26 -8.51
CA SER A 18 -16.84 53.93 -9.11
C SER A 18 -16.01 53.02 -8.20
N ALA A 19 -16.43 51.75 -8.09
CA ALA A 19 -15.65 50.72 -7.41
C ALA A 19 -14.43 50.25 -8.22
N THR A 20 -14.35 50.64 -9.50
CA THR A 20 -13.19 50.35 -10.37
C THR A 20 -12.23 51.53 -10.34
N ALA A 21 -10.93 51.24 -10.18
CA ALA A 21 -9.89 52.27 -10.24
C ALA A 21 -9.88 52.90 -11.63
N ALA A 22 -9.99 54.23 -11.67
CA ALA A 22 -10.01 55.01 -12.89
C ALA A 22 -8.96 56.12 -12.80
N ILE A 23 -8.07 56.15 -13.79
CA ILE A 23 -7.01 57.13 -13.91
C ILE A 23 -7.12 57.83 -15.25
N CYS A 24 -6.93 59.13 -15.28
CA CYS A 24 -6.77 59.89 -16.52
C CYS A 24 -5.46 60.67 -16.50
N ALA A 25 -4.75 60.69 -17.62
CA ALA A 25 -3.55 61.48 -17.82
C ALA A 25 -3.65 62.36 -19.06
N GLY A 26 -3.07 63.55 -18.95
CA GLY A 26 -2.98 64.53 -20.03
C GLY A 26 -1.87 64.23 -21.05
N PRO A 27 -1.70 65.12 -22.04
CA PRO A 27 -0.75 64.96 -23.14
C PRO A 27 0.72 64.94 -22.70
N ASP A 28 1.03 65.47 -21.52
CA ASP A 28 2.37 65.49 -20.90
C ASP A 28 2.62 64.29 -19.96
N ASN A 29 1.77 63.25 -20.05
CA ASN A 29 1.80 62.06 -19.20
C ASN A 29 1.55 62.37 -17.71
N ARG A 30 1.01 63.55 -17.37
CA ARG A 30 0.63 63.87 -15.98
C ARG A 30 -0.79 63.43 -15.69
N ILE A 31 -0.97 62.83 -14.52
CA ILE A 31 -2.27 62.40 -14.03
C ILE A 31 -3.15 63.63 -13.76
N VAL A 32 -4.33 63.67 -14.36
CA VAL A 32 -5.33 64.73 -14.16
C VAL A 32 -6.55 64.26 -13.38
N ALA A 33 -6.83 62.95 -13.38
CA ALA A 33 -7.90 62.37 -12.58
C ALA A 33 -7.44 61.06 -11.92
N TRP A 34 -7.82 60.90 -10.66
CA TRP A 34 -7.48 59.76 -9.82
C TRP A 34 -8.61 59.53 -8.82
N ASN A 35 -9.40 58.48 -9.00
CA ASN A 35 -10.58 58.25 -8.16
C ASN A 35 -10.24 57.53 -6.85
N SER A 36 -11.23 57.46 -5.94
CA SER A 36 -11.10 56.80 -4.63
C SER A 36 -10.67 55.32 -4.73
N ALA A 37 -11.14 54.59 -5.75
CA ALA A 37 -10.71 53.23 -5.99
C ALA A 37 -9.24 53.13 -6.42
N ALA A 38 -8.71 54.10 -7.17
CA ALA A 38 -7.29 54.18 -7.50
C ALA A 38 -6.43 54.52 -6.28
N GLU A 39 -6.92 55.36 -5.36
CA GLU A 39 -6.24 55.63 -4.09
C GLU A 39 -6.08 54.34 -3.28
N ALA A 40 -7.17 53.58 -3.13
CA ALA A 40 -7.16 52.31 -2.42
C ALA A 40 -6.27 51.26 -3.10
N LEU A 41 -6.23 51.22 -4.43
CA LEU A 41 -5.49 50.22 -5.19
C LEU A 41 -3.98 50.45 -5.19
N PHE A 42 -3.52 51.69 -5.32
CA PHE A 42 -2.09 52.00 -5.47
C PHE A 42 -1.45 52.66 -4.24
N GLY A 43 -2.24 53.04 -3.23
CA GLY A 43 -1.74 53.62 -1.98
C GLY A 43 -1.33 55.09 -2.08
N TYR A 44 -1.60 55.75 -3.20
CA TYR A 44 -1.38 57.19 -3.37
C TYR A 44 -2.70 57.95 -3.17
N PRO A 45 -2.79 58.91 -2.24
CA PRO A 45 -3.93 59.81 -2.20
C PRO A 45 -3.95 60.68 -3.47
N ALA A 46 -5.12 61.06 -3.96
CA ALA A 46 -5.32 61.80 -5.20
C ALA A 46 -4.54 63.11 -5.20
N ALA A 47 -4.45 63.79 -4.05
CA ALA A 47 -3.65 65.00 -3.89
C ALA A 47 -2.13 64.79 -4.14
N ALA A 48 -1.62 63.58 -3.93
CA ALA A 48 -0.23 63.22 -4.20
C ALA A 48 -0.04 62.63 -5.61
N ALA A 49 -1.06 61.99 -6.17
CA ALA A 49 -1.02 61.36 -7.49
C ALA A 49 -1.27 62.36 -8.64
N ILE A 50 -2.20 63.31 -8.46
CA ILE A 50 -2.52 64.32 -9.47
C ILE A 50 -1.30 65.19 -9.74
N GLY A 51 -1.00 65.41 -11.02
CA GLY A 51 0.17 66.12 -11.49
C GLY A 51 1.44 65.27 -11.58
N GLN A 52 1.47 64.06 -11.02
CA GLN A 52 2.61 63.15 -11.19
C GLN A 52 2.57 62.43 -12.55
N PRO A 53 3.72 61.95 -13.06
CA PRO A 53 3.75 61.11 -14.24
C PRO A 53 2.97 59.80 -14.04
N LEU A 54 2.27 59.30 -15.07
CA LEU A 54 1.57 58.01 -15.01
C LEU A 54 2.52 56.83 -14.70
N SER A 55 3.84 57.00 -14.87
CA SER A 55 4.85 56.00 -14.52
C SER A 55 5.00 55.72 -13.02
N ILE A 56 4.31 56.45 -12.13
CA ILE A 56 4.32 56.16 -10.67
C ILE A 56 3.77 54.76 -10.34
N ILE A 57 2.79 54.27 -11.11
CA ILE A 57 2.19 52.93 -10.94
C ILE A 57 2.96 51.82 -11.66
N MET A 58 4.01 52.15 -12.41
CA MET A 58 4.78 51.18 -13.20
C MET A 58 6.04 50.74 -12.44
N PRO A 59 6.39 49.44 -12.42
CA PRO A 59 7.68 48.97 -11.96
C PRO A 59 8.84 49.71 -12.65
N ASP A 60 9.94 49.94 -11.94
CA ASP A 60 11.04 50.79 -12.43
C ASP A 60 11.61 50.29 -13.76
N ARG A 61 11.74 48.97 -13.91
CA ARG A 61 12.20 48.32 -15.14
C ARG A 61 11.31 48.57 -16.37
N PHE A 62 10.05 48.98 -16.18
CA PHE A 62 9.09 49.19 -17.27
C PHE A 62 8.75 50.66 -17.53
N ARG A 63 9.22 51.61 -16.68
CA ARG A 63 8.88 53.04 -16.81
C ARG A 63 9.30 53.65 -18.15
N ALA A 64 10.55 53.46 -18.57
CA ALA A 64 11.07 54.03 -19.81
C ALA A 64 10.35 53.49 -21.06
N ALA A 65 10.04 52.19 -21.08
CA ALA A 65 9.30 51.56 -22.17
C ALA A 65 7.84 52.07 -22.24
N HIS A 66 7.22 52.28 -21.08
CA HIS A 66 5.87 52.82 -20.96
C HIS A 66 5.78 54.26 -21.47
N GLU A 67 6.69 55.14 -21.03
CA GLU A 67 6.74 56.54 -21.47
C GLU A 67 6.95 56.66 -22.99
N ALA A 68 7.87 55.87 -23.55
CA ALA A 68 8.07 55.81 -25.00
C ALA A 68 6.82 55.29 -25.74
N GLY A 69 6.07 54.37 -25.13
CA GLY A 69 4.81 53.83 -25.67
C GLY A 69 3.71 54.90 -25.74
N LEU A 70 3.50 55.63 -24.66
CA LEU A 70 2.53 56.74 -24.59
C LEU A 70 2.84 57.86 -25.57
N ALA A 71 4.11 58.27 -25.66
CA ALA A 71 4.54 59.30 -26.61
C ALA A 71 4.28 58.89 -28.07
N ARG A 72 4.42 57.59 -28.41
CA ARG A 72 4.06 57.08 -29.74
C ARG A 72 2.55 57.11 -29.96
N ALA A 73 1.74 56.67 -28.99
CA ALA A 73 0.29 56.67 -29.09
C ALA A 73 -0.29 58.09 -29.24
N ALA A 74 0.26 59.07 -28.51
CA ALA A 74 -0.09 60.49 -28.63
C ALA A 74 0.12 61.03 -30.05
N ARG A 75 1.22 60.64 -30.71
CA ARG A 75 1.57 61.11 -32.07
C ARG A 75 0.79 60.41 -33.16
N ALA A 76 0.52 59.11 -32.99
CA ALA A 76 -0.16 58.29 -33.99
C ALA A 76 -1.68 58.51 -34.00
N GLY A 77 -2.26 59.04 -32.92
CA GLY A 77 -3.72 59.16 -32.77
C GLY A 77 -4.43 57.84 -32.47
N GLU A 78 -3.68 56.74 -32.42
CA GLU A 78 -4.17 55.42 -32.05
C GLU A 78 -3.32 54.87 -30.90
N ALA A 79 -3.98 54.45 -29.82
CA ALA A 79 -3.35 53.57 -28.85
C ALA A 79 -3.48 52.13 -29.37
N ARG A 80 -2.35 51.43 -29.56
CA ARG A 80 -2.29 50.03 -30.03
C ARG A 80 -3.08 49.04 -29.15
N LEU A 81 -3.50 49.50 -27.97
CA LEU A 81 -4.25 48.77 -26.94
C LEU A 81 -5.69 49.31 -26.75
N ALA A 82 -6.14 50.28 -27.55
CA ALA A 82 -7.48 50.85 -27.43
C ALA A 82 -8.55 49.75 -27.55
N GLY A 83 -9.38 49.60 -26.51
CA GLY A 83 -10.44 48.58 -26.46
C GLY A 83 -9.99 47.17 -26.10
N ARG A 84 -8.72 46.96 -25.71
CA ARG A 84 -8.21 45.67 -25.20
C ARG A 84 -7.78 45.80 -23.75
N SER A 85 -8.07 44.78 -22.96
CA SER A 85 -7.54 44.64 -21.60
C SER A 85 -6.22 43.86 -21.65
N VAL A 86 -5.23 44.32 -20.91
CA VAL A 86 -3.91 43.66 -20.78
C VAL A 86 -3.54 43.48 -19.32
N GLU A 87 -3.03 42.29 -18.99
CA GLU A 87 -2.47 42.02 -17.67
C GLU A 87 -1.02 42.50 -17.61
N ILE A 88 -0.72 43.37 -16.65
CA ILE A 88 0.63 43.89 -16.41
C ILE A 88 0.95 43.89 -14.91
N LEU A 89 2.23 44.02 -14.57
CA LEU A 89 2.64 44.30 -13.20
C LEU A 89 2.60 45.81 -12.95
N ALA A 90 1.93 46.19 -11.87
CA ALA A 90 1.98 47.52 -11.31
C ALA A 90 2.77 47.55 -10.00
N ARG A 91 3.11 48.74 -9.54
CA ARG A 91 3.79 48.98 -8.26
C ARG A 91 2.93 49.85 -7.36
N HIS A 92 2.77 49.40 -6.12
CA HIS A 92 2.10 50.13 -5.04
C HIS A 92 3.04 51.19 -4.42
N ALA A 93 2.49 52.15 -3.66
CA ALA A 93 3.26 53.24 -3.03
C ALA A 93 4.31 52.76 -2.01
N ASP A 94 4.12 51.61 -1.38
CA ASP A 94 5.08 50.97 -0.46
C ASP A 94 6.19 50.18 -1.20
N GLY A 95 6.14 50.12 -2.53
CA GLY A 95 7.13 49.49 -3.38
C GLY A 95 6.84 48.04 -3.80
N HIS A 96 5.81 47.37 -3.27
CA HIS A 96 5.50 46.00 -3.72
C HIS A 96 4.88 45.99 -5.12
N GLU A 97 5.12 44.91 -5.86
CA GLU A 97 4.56 44.71 -7.19
C GLU A 97 3.37 43.74 -7.16
N PHE A 98 2.33 44.04 -7.94
CA PHE A 98 1.13 43.23 -8.01
C PHE A 98 0.52 43.25 -9.42
N PRO A 99 -0.16 42.16 -9.85
CA PRO A 99 -0.74 42.09 -11.18
C PRO A 99 -2.05 42.87 -11.25
N ILE A 100 -2.19 43.67 -12.31
CA ILE A 100 -3.41 44.41 -12.64
C ILE A 100 -3.89 44.06 -14.04
N ASP A 101 -5.21 44.10 -14.22
CA ASP A 101 -5.85 44.11 -15.53
C ASP A 101 -6.15 45.56 -15.93
N LEU A 102 -5.53 46.00 -17.03
CA LEU A 102 -5.50 47.39 -17.49
C LEU A 102 -6.23 47.50 -18.83
N SER A 103 -7.31 48.28 -18.86
CA SER A 103 -8.02 48.67 -20.07
C SER A 103 -7.73 50.13 -20.43
N LEU A 104 -7.06 50.36 -21.55
CA LEU A 104 -6.63 51.69 -22.00
C LEU A 104 -7.60 52.28 -23.03
N SER A 105 -7.82 53.58 -22.90
CA SER A 105 -8.60 54.41 -23.83
C SER A 105 -7.82 55.68 -24.16
N LEU A 106 -7.92 56.12 -25.42
CA LEU A 106 -7.33 57.36 -25.93
C LEU A 106 -8.44 58.15 -26.61
N TRP A 107 -8.58 59.42 -26.26
CA TRP A 107 -9.45 60.37 -26.95
C TRP A 107 -8.76 61.72 -27.08
N PHE A 108 -9.36 62.64 -27.82
CA PHE A 108 -8.85 63.99 -27.98
C PHE A 108 -9.80 65.01 -27.36
N GLU A 109 -9.25 65.93 -26.59
CA GLU A 109 -9.97 67.04 -25.99
C GLU A 109 -9.31 68.35 -26.44
N SER A 110 -10.06 69.22 -27.12
CA SER A 110 -9.54 70.47 -27.70
C SER A 110 -8.29 70.29 -28.58
N GLY A 111 -8.15 69.14 -29.24
CA GLY A 111 -7.00 68.79 -30.09
C GLY A 111 -5.80 68.18 -29.35
N ALA A 112 -5.86 68.02 -28.03
CA ALA A 112 -4.82 67.36 -27.24
C ALA A 112 -5.22 65.91 -26.89
N PRO A 113 -4.28 64.94 -26.94
CA PRO A 113 -4.56 63.56 -26.57
C PRO A 113 -4.72 63.40 -25.05
N MET A 114 -5.73 62.63 -24.66
CA MET A 114 -6.06 62.26 -23.29
C MET A 114 -6.04 60.74 -23.15
N PHE A 115 -5.44 60.25 -22.08
CA PHE A 115 -5.33 58.83 -21.79
C PHE A 115 -6.21 58.47 -20.59
N GLY A 116 -7.08 57.49 -20.74
CA GLY A 116 -7.87 56.93 -19.64
C GLY A 116 -7.56 55.47 -19.43
N ALA A 117 -7.45 55.07 -18.16
CA ALA A 117 -7.21 53.70 -17.74
C ALA A 117 -8.29 53.27 -16.75
N LEU A 118 -8.95 52.15 -17.03
CA LEU A 118 -9.71 51.39 -16.03
C LEU A 118 -8.85 50.23 -15.57
N ILE A 119 -8.72 50.09 -14.25
CA ILE A 119 -7.77 49.15 -13.63
C ILE A 119 -8.49 48.30 -12.61
N ARG A 120 -8.20 46.99 -12.64
CA ARG A 120 -8.65 46.04 -11.64
C ARG A 120 -7.47 45.26 -11.07
N ASP A 121 -7.46 45.10 -9.75
CA ASP A 121 -6.58 44.15 -9.09
C ASP A 121 -6.97 42.73 -9.53
N VAL A 122 -6.01 41.94 -9.99
CA VAL A 122 -6.21 40.53 -10.33
C VAL A 122 -5.36 39.59 -9.47
N THR A 123 -4.81 40.09 -8.36
CA THR A 123 -3.96 39.34 -7.43
C THR A 123 -4.64 38.07 -6.94
N ASP A 124 -5.87 38.15 -6.44
CA ASP A 124 -6.60 36.98 -5.93
C ASP A 124 -6.93 35.99 -7.03
N ARG A 125 -7.31 36.46 -8.22
CA ARG A 125 -7.53 35.59 -9.39
C ARG A 125 -6.24 34.89 -9.81
N ALA A 126 -5.12 35.60 -9.89
CA ALA A 126 -3.83 35.05 -10.27
C ALA A 126 -3.26 34.09 -9.21
N ARG A 127 -3.55 34.33 -7.92
CA ARG A 127 -3.22 33.39 -6.82
C ARG A 127 -4.10 32.13 -6.89
N ALA A 128 -5.40 32.30 -7.11
CA ALA A 128 -6.34 31.19 -7.27
C ALA A 128 -5.98 30.33 -8.48
N GLN A 129 -5.67 30.93 -9.63
CA GLN A 129 -5.27 30.22 -10.84
C GLN A 129 -3.99 29.41 -10.62
N ARG A 130 -2.94 30.01 -10.05
CA ARG A 130 -1.70 29.28 -9.71
C ARG A 130 -1.93 28.15 -8.71
N ARG A 131 -2.82 28.36 -7.74
CA ARG A 131 -3.20 27.32 -6.78
C ARG A 131 -3.97 26.18 -7.45
N LEU A 132 -4.86 26.47 -8.39
CA LEU A 132 -5.57 25.47 -9.17
C LEU A 132 -4.61 24.66 -10.04
N GLU A 133 -3.67 25.32 -10.73
CA GLU A 133 -2.62 24.65 -11.51
C GLU A 133 -1.73 23.76 -10.64
N HIS A 134 -1.33 24.26 -9.47
CA HIS A 134 -0.56 23.45 -8.51
C HIS A 134 -1.38 22.24 -8.01
N LEU A 135 -2.64 22.42 -7.64
CA LEU A 135 -3.51 21.31 -7.20
C LEU A 135 -3.78 20.29 -8.31
N ALA A 136 -3.82 20.73 -9.57
CA ALA A 136 -4.01 19.84 -10.71
C ALA A 136 -2.81 18.91 -10.95
N HIS A 137 -1.60 19.34 -10.58
CA HIS A 137 -0.36 18.64 -10.94
C HIS A 137 0.51 18.19 -9.78
N CYS A 138 0.27 18.66 -8.55
CA CYS A 138 1.08 18.36 -7.37
C CYS A 138 0.24 17.74 -6.24
N ASP A 139 0.90 16.90 -5.46
CA ASP A 139 0.41 16.37 -4.19
C ASP A 139 0.52 17.43 -3.10
N THR A 140 -0.55 17.65 -2.33
CA THR A 140 -0.61 18.77 -1.36
C THR A 140 0.25 18.55 -0.12
N LEU A 141 0.64 17.31 0.18
CA LEU A 141 1.43 17.00 1.36
C LEU A 141 2.93 17.06 1.06
N THR A 142 3.36 16.47 -0.06
CA THR A 142 4.78 16.34 -0.38
C THR A 142 5.27 17.37 -1.39
N SER A 143 4.36 18.12 -2.04
CA SER A 143 4.66 19.01 -3.17
C SER A 143 5.25 18.33 -4.40
N LEU A 144 5.41 16.99 -4.37
CA LEU A 144 5.80 16.22 -5.54
C LEU A 144 4.69 16.26 -6.59
N PRO A 145 5.00 16.05 -7.88
CA PRO A 145 4.00 15.74 -8.89
C PRO A 145 3.03 14.64 -8.45
N ASN A 146 1.76 14.80 -8.79
CA ASN A 146 0.71 13.84 -8.47
C ASN A 146 0.56 12.76 -9.55
N ARG A 147 -0.37 11.81 -9.33
CA ARG A 147 -0.72 10.75 -10.29
C ARG A 147 -1.07 11.27 -11.68
N HIS A 148 -1.76 12.41 -11.77
CA HIS A 148 -2.15 12.99 -13.06
C HIS A 148 -0.93 13.50 -13.84
N ALA A 149 -0.02 14.20 -13.17
CA ALA A 149 1.23 14.66 -13.76
C ALA A 149 2.14 13.49 -14.20
N LEU A 150 2.20 12.41 -13.40
CA LEU A 150 2.93 11.20 -13.80
C LEU A 150 2.36 10.61 -15.08
N LYS A 151 1.03 10.43 -15.18
CA LYS A 151 0.41 9.82 -16.37
C LYS A 151 0.75 10.59 -17.64
N ALA A 152 0.60 11.92 -17.61
CA ALA A 152 0.93 12.78 -18.75
C ALA A 152 2.42 12.70 -19.11
N ARG A 153 3.32 12.68 -18.11
CA ARG A 153 4.76 12.58 -18.34
C ARG A 153 5.18 11.22 -18.87
N LEU A 154 4.55 10.16 -18.40
CA LEU A 154 4.79 8.78 -18.83
C LEU A 154 4.36 8.58 -20.28
N GLU A 155 3.18 9.07 -20.68
CA GLU A 155 2.73 9.03 -22.08
C GLU A 155 3.72 9.73 -23.02
N ALA A 156 4.20 10.91 -22.62
CA ALA A 156 5.21 11.65 -23.38
C ALA A 156 6.56 10.92 -23.44
N ALA A 157 7.01 10.33 -22.33
CA ALA A 157 8.26 9.58 -22.28
C ALA A 157 8.21 8.32 -23.15
N PHE A 158 7.12 7.57 -23.07
CA PHE A 158 6.90 6.37 -23.87
C PHE A 158 6.93 6.67 -25.38
N ALA A 159 6.31 7.78 -25.79
CA ALA A 159 6.33 8.22 -27.19
C ALA A 159 7.72 8.69 -27.66
N ALA A 160 8.56 9.19 -26.75
CA ALA A 160 9.89 9.72 -27.08
C ALA A 160 10.95 8.62 -27.27
N GLY A 161 10.82 7.47 -26.60
CA GLY A 161 11.77 6.37 -26.72
C GLY A 161 11.83 5.47 -25.47
N PRO A 162 12.96 4.76 -25.26
CA PRO A 162 13.15 3.91 -24.09
C PRO A 162 12.96 4.67 -22.78
N CYS A 163 12.20 4.07 -21.87
CA CYS A 163 11.98 4.57 -20.53
C CYS A 163 11.69 3.43 -19.56
N ALA A 164 11.79 3.70 -18.27
CA ALA A 164 11.43 2.75 -17.23
C ALA A 164 10.60 3.43 -16.15
N LEU A 165 9.73 2.65 -15.52
CA LEU A 165 8.93 3.09 -14.40
C LEU A 165 9.25 2.24 -13.18
N MET A 166 9.55 2.92 -12.08
CA MET A 166 9.70 2.33 -10.76
C MET A 166 8.49 2.73 -9.93
N MET A 167 7.75 1.74 -9.44
CA MET A 167 6.65 1.88 -8.49
C MET A 167 7.17 1.55 -7.10
N LEU A 168 6.90 2.41 -6.11
CA LEU A 168 7.41 2.28 -4.75
C LEU A 168 6.27 2.35 -3.74
N ASP A 169 6.43 1.62 -2.64
CA ASP A 169 5.53 1.67 -1.50
C ASP A 169 6.31 1.47 -0.19
N LEU A 170 5.92 2.19 0.85
CA LEU A 170 6.58 2.16 2.16
C LEU A 170 6.05 1.01 3.01
N ASP A 171 6.93 0.06 3.31
CA ASP A 171 6.55 -1.13 4.07
C ASP A 171 6.23 -0.74 5.53
N GLY A 172 5.05 -1.17 5.98
CA GLY A 172 4.62 -0.94 7.36
C GLY A 172 4.18 0.49 7.67
N PHE A 173 3.97 1.37 6.69
CA PHE A 173 3.53 2.76 6.92
C PHE A 173 2.25 2.86 7.77
N LYS A 174 1.31 1.93 7.58
CA LYS A 174 0.11 1.84 8.42
C LYS A 174 0.44 1.66 9.92
N HIS A 175 1.44 0.84 10.24
CA HIS A 175 1.86 0.64 11.64
C HIS A 175 2.44 1.93 12.25
N VAL A 176 3.14 2.73 11.44
CA VAL A 176 3.62 4.06 11.86
C VAL A 176 2.42 4.97 12.18
N ASN A 177 1.40 5.02 11.32
CA ASN A 177 0.19 5.80 11.59
C ASN A 177 -0.55 5.32 12.85
N ASP A 178 -0.68 4.00 13.02
CA ASP A 178 -1.39 3.41 14.16
C ASP A 178 -0.64 3.64 15.49
N THR A 179 0.70 3.77 15.45
CA THR A 179 1.55 3.90 16.64
C THR A 179 1.87 5.35 16.99
N LEU A 180 2.21 6.18 16.00
CA LEU A 180 2.69 7.56 16.18
C LEU A 180 1.65 8.62 15.77
N GLY A 181 0.54 8.21 15.15
CA GLY A 181 -0.53 9.08 14.68
C GLY A 181 -0.29 9.63 13.28
N HIS A 182 -1.40 10.04 12.63
CA HIS A 182 -1.41 10.50 11.25
C HIS A 182 -0.51 11.72 10.99
N SER A 183 -0.37 12.65 11.94
CA SER A 183 0.51 13.82 11.77
C SER A 183 1.99 13.42 11.61
N GLN A 184 2.42 12.38 12.33
CA GLN A 184 3.79 11.85 12.21
C GLN A 184 3.95 11.05 10.93
N GLY A 185 2.91 10.33 10.48
CA GLY A 185 2.88 9.70 9.16
C GLY A 185 2.99 10.71 8.02
N ASP A 186 2.30 11.85 8.12
CA ASP A 186 2.38 12.93 7.15
C ASP A 186 3.80 13.55 7.10
N ALA A 187 4.41 13.77 8.26
CA ALA A 187 5.79 14.23 8.36
C ALA A 187 6.80 13.22 7.78
N LEU A 188 6.55 11.92 7.98
CA LEU A 188 7.33 10.85 7.38
C LEU A 188 7.25 10.89 5.85
N LEU A 189 6.06 10.98 5.28
CA LEU A 189 5.85 11.06 3.83
C LEU A 189 6.56 12.26 3.20
N ALA A 190 6.51 13.42 3.87
CA ALA A 190 7.23 14.61 3.41
C ALA A 190 8.76 14.42 3.40
N LYS A 191 9.32 13.75 4.42
CA LYS A 191 10.76 13.45 4.47
C LYS A 191 11.17 12.38 3.45
N VAL A 192 10.35 11.35 3.27
CA VAL A 192 10.54 10.34 2.22
C VAL A 192 10.56 10.99 0.84
N ALA A 193 9.60 11.89 0.56
CA ALA A 193 9.54 12.61 -0.71
C ALA A 193 10.83 13.41 -0.98
N ALA A 194 11.30 14.18 0.00
CA ALA A 194 12.54 14.94 -0.12
C ALA A 194 13.76 14.02 -0.32
N ARG A 195 13.79 12.88 0.35
CA ARG A 195 14.89 11.92 0.24
C ARG A 195 14.90 11.20 -1.10
N LEU A 196 13.73 10.84 -1.63
CA LEU A 196 13.58 10.29 -2.98
C LEU A 196 14.07 11.28 -4.03
N ASP A 197 13.61 12.54 -3.97
CA ASP A 197 14.00 13.57 -4.94
C ASP A 197 15.52 13.81 -4.94
N ALA A 198 16.16 13.77 -3.76
CA ALA A 198 17.61 13.88 -3.62
C ALA A 198 18.37 12.65 -4.13
N ALA A 199 17.91 11.43 -3.83
CA ALA A 199 18.60 10.19 -4.18
C ALA A 199 18.50 9.86 -5.68
N VAL A 200 17.37 10.22 -6.30
CA VAL A 200 17.08 9.96 -7.70
C VAL A 200 17.76 10.98 -8.61
N GLY A 201 17.82 12.24 -8.19
CA GLY A 201 18.42 13.33 -8.95
C GLY A 201 17.46 13.96 -9.96
N LYS A 202 17.82 15.18 -10.41
CA LYS A 202 16.94 16.05 -11.24
C LYS A 202 16.69 15.54 -12.67
N GLU A 203 17.44 14.53 -13.10
CA GLU A 203 17.33 13.91 -14.42
C GLU A 203 16.06 13.06 -14.56
N HIS A 204 15.50 12.59 -13.43
CA HIS A 204 14.33 11.71 -13.42
C HIS A 204 13.14 12.39 -12.75
N PHE A 205 11.96 11.84 -13.00
CA PHE A 205 10.72 12.43 -12.53
C PHE A 205 10.16 11.62 -11.36
N VAL A 206 10.06 12.25 -10.18
CA VAL A 206 9.51 11.63 -8.97
C VAL A 206 8.08 12.12 -8.77
N ALA A 207 7.16 11.22 -8.43
CA ALA A 207 5.76 11.53 -8.16
C ALA A 207 5.24 10.78 -6.93
N ARG A 208 4.21 11.34 -6.28
CA ARG A 208 3.42 10.65 -5.26
C ARG A 208 2.05 10.32 -5.81
N LEU A 209 1.62 9.06 -5.68
CA LEU A 209 0.38 8.59 -6.29
C LEU A 209 -0.82 8.61 -5.32
N GLY A 210 -0.53 8.67 -4.02
CA GLY A 210 -1.50 8.67 -2.93
C GLY A 210 -1.05 7.71 -1.82
N GLY A 211 -1.52 7.92 -0.58
CA GLY A 211 -1.11 7.08 0.55
C GLY A 211 0.41 7.06 0.74
N ASP A 212 0.98 5.87 0.78
CA ASP A 212 2.40 5.52 0.85
C ASP A 212 3.03 5.19 -0.52
N GLU A 213 2.30 5.37 -1.62
CA GLU A 213 2.77 5.05 -2.97
C GLU A 213 3.52 6.21 -3.63
N PHE A 214 4.70 5.92 -4.15
CA PHE A 214 5.54 6.82 -4.94
C PHE A 214 5.89 6.19 -6.29
N ALA A 215 6.33 7.00 -7.24
CA ALA A 215 6.78 6.54 -8.54
C ALA A 215 7.98 7.34 -9.03
N ILE A 216 8.89 6.69 -9.73
CA ILE A 216 10.03 7.29 -10.40
C ILE A 216 9.98 6.91 -11.87
N LEU A 217 9.90 7.92 -12.74
CA LEU A 217 9.96 7.75 -14.19
C LEU A 217 11.36 8.12 -14.67
N VAL A 218 12.03 7.14 -15.28
CA VAL A 218 13.37 7.26 -15.85
C VAL A 218 13.22 7.34 -17.37
N THR A 219 13.68 8.44 -17.97
CA THR A 219 13.56 8.69 -19.41
C THR A 219 14.91 8.55 -20.11
N GLY A 220 14.94 7.96 -21.31
CA GLY A 220 16.16 7.86 -22.11
C GLY A 220 17.15 6.81 -21.62
N GLU A 221 16.75 5.98 -20.65
CA GLU A 221 17.53 4.88 -20.10
C GLU A 221 16.78 3.57 -20.31
N GLY A 222 17.46 2.60 -20.91
CA GLY A 222 16.93 1.27 -21.20
C GLY A 222 17.84 0.15 -20.73
N ASP A 223 18.98 0.48 -20.09
CA ASP A 223 19.90 -0.51 -19.52
C ASP A 223 19.39 -1.02 -18.16
N PRO A 224 19.06 -2.32 -18.04
CA PRO A 224 18.67 -2.91 -16.77
C PRO A 224 19.72 -2.75 -15.66
N LEU A 225 21.01 -2.67 -16.00
CA LEU A 225 22.08 -2.53 -15.00
C LEU A 225 22.07 -1.12 -14.38
N ALA A 226 21.88 -0.08 -15.19
CA ALA A 226 21.73 1.29 -14.71
C ALA A 226 20.50 1.45 -13.80
N LEU A 227 19.37 0.87 -14.20
CA LEU A 227 18.14 0.85 -13.41
C LEU A 227 18.30 0.08 -12.10
N HIS A 228 19.02 -1.04 -12.13
CA HIS A 228 19.36 -1.78 -10.94
C HIS A 228 20.15 -0.93 -9.95
N ALA A 229 21.17 -0.20 -10.43
CA ALA A 229 21.97 0.69 -9.61
C ALA A 229 21.13 1.85 -9.03
N LEU A 230 20.23 2.45 -9.81
CA LEU A 230 19.31 3.48 -9.32
C LEU A 230 18.36 2.93 -8.24
N THR A 231 17.84 1.72 -8.44
CA THR A 231 16.95 1.05 -7.47
C THR A 231 17.66 0.80 -6.15
N GLU A 232 18.90 0.29 -6.20
CA GLU A 232 19.71 0.07 -5.00
C GLU A 232 20.04 1.36 -4.25
N ARG A 233 20.42 2.44 -4.97
CA ARG A 233 20.64 3.75 -4.35
C ARG A 233 19.38 4.28 -3.67
N THR A 234 18.22 4.09 -4.30
CA THR A 234 16.92 4.54 -3.79
C THR A 234 16.56 3.79 -2.50
N LEU A 235 16.66 2.46 -2.49
CA LEU A 235 16.44 1.64 -1.30
C LEU A 235 17.41 2.00 -0.17
N ALA A 236 18.70 2.13 -0.48
CA ALA A 236 19.72 2.48 0.50
C ALA A 236 19.43 3.82 1.18
N ALA A 237 19.00 4.83 0.41
CA ALA A 237 18.61 6.12 0.98
C ALA A 237 17.39 5.98 1.89
N LEU A 238 16.35 5.24 1.49
CA LEU A 238 15.14 5.09 2.30
C LEU A 238 15.39 4.37 3.63
N ARG A 239 16.34 3.42 3.67
CA ARG A 239 16.72 2.68 4.88
C ARG A 239 17.43 3.51 5.96
N GLU A 240 17.93 4.70 5.62
CA GLU A 240 18.50 5.59 6.63
C GLU A 240 17.43 6.02 7.66
N PRO A 241 17.77 6.12 8.96
CA PRO A 241 16.82 6.55 9.97
C PRO A 241 16.22 7.92 9.64
N ILE A 242 14.91 8.08 9.90
CA ILE A 242 14.17 9.32 9.70
C ILE A 242 13.82 9.87 11.09
N ASP A 243 14.33 11.06 11.40
CA ASP A 243 13.97 11.77 12.63
C ASP A 243 12.58 12.41 12.50
N LEU A 244 11.65 11.96 13.34
CA LEU A 244 10.28 12.46 13.45
C LEU A 244 10.07 13.09 14.83
N GLY A 245 10.57 14.31 15.02
CA GLY A 245 10.37 15.05 16.27
C GLY A 245 11.17 14.50 17.45
N GLY A 246 12.41 14.06 17.21
CA GLY A 246 13.32 13.51 18.22
C GLY A 246 13.25 11.98 18.35
N GLN A 247 12.41 11.31 17.55
CA GLN A 247 12.31 9.86 17.47
C GLN A 247 12.88 9.37 16.14
N SER A 248 13.83 8.44 16.21
CA SER A 248 14.41 7.79 15.02
C SER A 248 13.50 6.64 14.56
N VAL A 249 12.91 6.79 13.37
CA VAL A 249 12.06 5.76 12.75
C VAL A 249 12.80 5.13 11.58
N PHE A 250 12.70 3.80 11.48
CA PHE A 250 13.20 3.02 10.36
C PHE A 250 12.01 2.58 9.50
N VAL A 251 12.12 2.81 8.20
CA VAL A 251 11.10 2.43 7.22
C VAL A 251 11.82 1.74 6.08
N ASP A 252 11.29 0.59 5.64
CA ASP A 252 11.76 -0.08 4.43
C ASP A 252 10.81 0.25 3.28
N ALA A 253 11.22 -0.07 2.06
CA ALA A 253 10.36 0.13 0.89
C ALA A 253 10.47 -1.05 -0.06
N SER A 254 9.36 -1.33 -0.72
CA SER A 254 9.29 -2.27 -1.82
C SER A 254 9.29 -1.51 -3.15
N ILE A 255 10.02 -2.00 -4.15
CA ILE A 255 10.12 -1.38 -5.48
C ILE A 255 9.79 -2.37 -6.60
N GLY A 256 8.81 -2.03 -7.45
CA GLY A 256 8.54 -2.72 -8.70
C GLY A 256 9.08 -1.94 -9.90
N VAL A 257 9.77 -2.61 -10.83
CA VAL A 257 10.37 -1.96 -11.99
C VAL A 257 9.87 -2.59 -13.29
N ALA A 258 9.45 -1.78 -14.26
CA ALA A 258 9.15 -2.23 -15.61
C ALA A 258 9.80 -1.30 -16.66
N LEU A 259 10.19 -1.87 -17.81
CA LEU A 259 10.92 -1.17 -18.87
C LEU A 259 10.11 -1.14 -20.18
N ALA A 260 10.14 -0.02 -20.88
CA ALA A 260 9.64 0.13 -22.23
C ALA A 260 10.81 0.24 -23.23
N PRO A 261 10.72 -0.40 -24.41
CA PRO A 261 9.58 -1.17 -24.93
C PRO A 261 9.60 -2.67 -24.58
N GLN A 262 10.56 -3.13 -23.76
CA GLN A 262 10.79 -4.56 -23.51
C GLN A 262 9.60 -5.24 -22.81
N ASP A 263 9.02 -4.59 -21.81
CA ASP A 263 7.99 -5.14 -20.94
C ASP A 263 6.59 -4.64 -21.29
N ALA A 264 6.44 -3.56 -22.06
CA ALA A 264 5.15 -2.94 -22.36
C ALA A 264 5.11 -2.26 -23.74
N GLY A 265 3.95 -2.37 -24.40
CA GLY A 265 3.62 -1.73 -25.68
C GLY A 265 2.95 -0.36 -25.56
N HIS A 266 2.51 0.04 -24.36
CA HIS A 266 1.99 1.38 -24.09
C HIS A 266 2.14 1.80 -22.61
N ALA A 267 1.95 3.09 -22.32
CA ALA A 267 2.12 3.69 -20.99
C ALA A 267 1.29 3.01 -19.88
N GLU A 268 -0.01 2.75 -20.12
CA GLU A 268 -0.86 2.07 -19.12
C GLU A 268 -0.41 0.64 -18.82
N GLU A 269 0.10 -0.09 -19.81
CA GLU A 269 0.66 -1.43 -19.61
C GLU A 269 1.95 -1.36 -18.79
N LEU A 270 2.82 -0.38 -19.05
CA LEU A 270 4.04 -0.17 -18.26
C LEU A 270 3.73 0.12 -16.78
N LEU A 271 2.72 0.96 -16.52
CA LEU A 271 2.24 1.25 -15.17
C LEU A 271 1.73 -0.03 -14.47
N SER A 272 0.90 -0.81 -15.15
CA SER A 272 0.37 -2.09 -14.65
C SER A 272 1.49 -3.10 -14.35
N HIS A 273 2.49 -3.20 -15.24
CA HIS A 273 3.61 -4.12 -15.08
C HIS A 273 4.56 -3.73 -13.95
N ALA A 274 4.80 -2.43 -13.74
CA ALA A 274 5.56 -1.94 -12.59
C ALA A 274 4.82 -2.21 -11.26
N ASP A 275 3.49 -2.07 -11.24
CA ASP A 275 2.64 -2.40 -10.08
C ASP A 275 2.65 -3.91 -9.76
N LEU A 276 2.54 -4.77 -10.78
CA LEU A 276 2.68 -6.22 -10.62
C LEU A 276 4.05 -6.62 -10.04
N ALA A 277 5.11 -5.96 -10.48
CA ALA A 277 6.44 -6.17 -9.94
C ALA A 277 6.52 -5.71 -8.47
N LEU A 278 5.92 -4.55 -8.13
CA LEU A 278 5.88 -4.03 -6.77
C LEU A 278 5.15 -5.00 -5.83
N TYR A 279 4.01 -5.54 -6.28
CA TYR A 279 3.28 -6.58 -5.55
C TYR A 279 4.14 -7.83 -5.32
N SER A 280 4.90 -8.26 -6.33
CA SER A 280 5.80 -9.41 -6.19
C SER A 280 6.90 -9.14 -5.16
N ALA A 281 7.48 -7.93 -5.15
CA ALA A 281 8.49 -7.54 -4.16
C ALA A 281 7.92 -7.59 -2.73
N LYS A 282 6.69 -7.11 -2.53
CA LYS A 282 5.99 -7.18 -1.24
C LYS A 282 5.70 -8.61 -0.81
N ALA A 283 5.27 -9.47 -1.74
CA ALA A 283 4.93 -10.86 -1.45
C ALA A 283 6.16 -11.69 -1.01
N GLU A 284 7.38 -11.27 -1.35
CA GLU A 284 8.64 -11.90 -0.95
C GLU A 284 9.16 -11.42 0.43
N GLY A 285 8.34 -10.68 1.19
CA GLY A 285 8.66 -10.21 2.54
C GLY A 285 8.86 -8.70 2.68
N GLY A 286 8.73 -7.95 1.57
CA GLY A 286 8.96 -6.51 1.54
C GLY A 286 10.44 -6.13 1.64
N GLY A 287 10.73 -4.84 1.64
CA GLY A 287 12.08 -4.29 1.76
C GLY A 287 13.01 -4.65 0.61
N ASN A 288 12.47 -4.96 -0.57
CA ASN A 288 13.24 -5.42 -1.72
C ASN A 288 12.69 -4.85 -3.04
N ARG A 289 13.35 -5.19 -4.15
CA ARG A 289 12.97 -4.84 -5.50
C ARG A 289 12.61 -6.07 -6.33
N ALA A 290 11.73 -5.89 -7.30
CA ALA A 290 11.45 -6.86 -8.33
C ALA A 290 11.36 -6.17 -9.70
N PHE A 291 11.95 -6.82 -10.71
CA PHE A 291 11.78 -6.41 -12.11
C PHE A 291 10.65 -7.22 -12.71
N PHE A 292 9.82 -6.58 -13.52
CA PHE A 292 8.71 -7.23 -14.18
C PHE A 292 9.19 -8.41 -15.01
N THR A 293 8.42 -9.49 -14.93
CA THR A 293 8.58 -10.67 -15.79
C THR A 293 7.20 -11.14 -16.21
N ARG A 294 7.07 -11.72 -17.41
CA ARG A 294 5.77 -12.25 -17.90
C ARG A 294 5.18 -13.34 -16.98
N THR A 295 6.02 -14.01 -16.20
CA THR A 295 5.58 -14.98 -15.19
C THR A 295 4.83 -14.31 -14.04
N MET A 296 5.16 -13.07 -13.65
CA MET A 296 4.41 -12.31 -12.64
C MET A 296 2.98 -12.02 -13.11
N GLN A 297 2.82 -11.57 -14.35
CA GLN A 297 1.50 -11.35 -14.96
C GLN A 297 0.67 -12.64 -14.98
N SER A 298 1.27 -13.73 -15.49
CA SER A 298 0.60 -15.03 -15.56
C SER A 298 0.18 -15.54 -14.16
N ARG A 299 1.03 -15.37 -13.14
CA ARG A 299 0.71 -15.75 -11.75
C ARG A 299 -0.41 -14.89 -11.16
N SER A 300 -0.43 -13.59 -11.43
CA SER A 300 -1.50 -12.69 -10.98
C SER A 300 -2.85 -13.06 -11.58
N GLU A 301 -2.90 -13.30 -12.90
CA GLU A 301 -4.11 -13.76 -13.59
C GLU A 301 -4.58 -15.12 -13.06
N GLN A 302 -3.67 -16.08 -12.88
CA GLN A 302 -3.98 -17.38 -12.31
C GLN A 302 -4.56 -17.23 -10.90
N ARG A 303 -3.95 -16.39 -10.05
CA ARG A 303 -4.42 -16.10 -8.69
C ARG A 303 -5.83 -15.52 -8.69
N HIS A 304 -6.11 -14.59 -9.60
CA HIS A 304 -7.44 -13.98 -9.75
C HIS A 304 -8.50 -15.01 -10.15
N ARG A 305 -8.22 -15.83 -11.18
CA ARG A 305 -9.12 -16.92 -11.62
C ARG A 305 -9.39 -17.90 -10.47
N LEU A 306 -8.33 -18.33 -9.80
CA LEU A 306 -8.43 -19.21 -8.64
C LEU A 306 -9.30 -18.62 -7.53
N GLY A 307 -9.19 -17.31 -7.28
CA GLY A 307 -10.02 -16.60 -6.32
C GLY A 307 -11.52 -16.58 -6.68
N ILE A 308 -11.85 -16.55 -7.97
CA ILE A 308 -13.23 -16.70 -8.45
C ILE A 308 -13.72 -18.13 -8.22
N ASP A 309 -12.93 -19.12 -8.63
CA ASP A 309 -13.30 -20.54 -8.53
C ASP A 309 -13.50 -21.00 -7.08
N LEU A 310 -12.63 -20.53 -6.16
CA LEU A 310 -12.75 -20.82 -4.72
C LEU A 310 -14.11 -20.40 -4.14
N ARG A 311 -14.75 -19.34 -4.66
CA ARG A 311 -16.08 -18.91 -4.20
C ARG A 311 -17.17 -19.95 -4.45
N HIS A 312 -16.95 -20.84 -5.41
CA HIS A 312 -17.89 -21.89 -5.81
C HIS A 312 -17.45 -23.28 -5.35
N ALA A 313 -16.14 -23.51 -5.16
CA ALA A 313 -15.54 -24.80 -4.83
C ALA A 313 -16.22 -25.52 -3.66
N LEU A 314 -16.50 -24.80 -2.56
CA LEU A 314 -17.16 -25.39 -1.39
C LEU A 314 -18.58 -25.88 -1.72
N ARG A 315 -19.38 -25.10 -2.46
CA ARG A 315 -20.75 -25.49 -2.86
C ARG A 315 -20.77 -26.62 -3.87
N ARG A 316 -19.71 -26.76 -4.67
CA ARG A 316 -19.55 -27.81 -5.67
C ARG A 316 -18.95 -29.10 -5.10
N GLY A 317 -18.57 -29.12 -3.83
CA GLY A 317 -17.99 -30.31 -3.19
C GLY A 317 -16.61 -30.68 -3.73
N GLU A 318 -15.83 -29.68 -4.17
CA GLU A 318 -14.53 -29.89 -4.81
C GLU A 318 -13.38 -30.05 -3.80
N PHE A 319 -13.62 -29.75 -2.52
CA PHE A 319 -12.64 -29.93 -1.46
C PHE A 319 -12.66 -31.35 -0.89
N GLU A 320 -11.49 -31.88 -0.59
CA GLU A 320 -11.31 -33.15 0.10
C GLU A 320 -10.18 -33.03 1.14
N LEU A 321 -10.20 -33.91 2.15
CA LEU A 321 -9.15 -33.95 3.17
C LEU A 321 -8.24 -35.15 2.92
N TRP A 322 -6.94 -34.88 2.92
CA TRP A 322 -5.90 -35.90 2.97
C TRP A 322 -5.29 -35.89 4.37
N TYR A 323 -4.75 -37.03 4.80
CA TYR A 323 -4.28 -37.23 6.17
C TYR A 323 -2.81 -37.59 6.17
N GLN A 324 -2.02 -36.91 6.99
CA GLN A 324 -0.61 -37.25 7.19
C GLN A 324 -0.41 -37.87 8.59
N PRO A 325 0.24 -39.04 8.71
CA PRO A 325 0.40 -39.71 10.01
C PRO A 325 1.44 -39.02 10.90
N GLN A 326 1.11 -38.94 12.19
CA GLN A 326 1.98 -38.52 13.29
C GLN A 326 2.23 -39.75 14.17
N VAL A 327 3.48 -40.12 14.36
CA VAL A 327 3.86 -41.30 15.12
C VAL A 327 4.55 -40.93 16.43
N ARG A 328 4.37 -41.76 17.45
CA ARG A 328 5.12 -41.64 18.70
C ARG A 328 6.56 -42.06 18.45
N VAL A 329 7.51 -41.21 18.83
CA VAL A 329 8.94 -41.41 18.54
C VAL A 329 9.51 -42.62 19.29
N GLY A 330 8.96 -42.95 20.46
CA GLY A 330 9.44 -44.04 21.31
C GLY A 330 9.15 -45.46 20.79
N ASP A 331 7.97 -45.70 20.23
CA ASP A 331 7.52 -47.04 19.81
C ASP A 331 7.03 -47.12 18.35
N GLY A 332 6.98 -45.98 17.64
CA GLY A 332 6.53 -45.89 16.26
C GLY A 332 5.02 -46.04 16.07
N ALA A 333 4.22 -46.10 17.15
CA ALA A 333 2.78 -46.23 17.06
C ALA A 333 2.13 -44.96 16.50
N LEU A 334 1.05 -45.12 15.73
CA LEU A 334 0.26 -43.99 15.24
C LEU A 334 -0.39 -43.26 16.42
N ALA A 335 -0.03 -41.98 16.62
CA ALA A 335 -0.53 -41.14 17.70
C ALA A 335 -1.64 -40.18 17.24
N GLY A 336 -1.50 -39.66 16.02
CA GLY A 336 -2.43 -38.74 15.42
C GLY A 336 -2.29 -38.68 13.91
N VAL A 337 -3.12 -37.86 13.28
CA VAL A 337 -2.99 -37.50 11.88
C VAL A 337 -3.29 -36.02 11.69
N GLU A 338 -2.59 -35.36 10.79
CA GLU A 338 -2.92 -34.01 10.37
C GLU A 338 -3.85 -34.04 9.16
N ALA A 339 -4.99 -33.35 9.24
CA ALA A 339 -5.92 -33.18 8.14
C ALA A 339 -5.49 -32.00 7.26
N LEU A 340 -5.12 -32.32 6.02
CA LEU A 340 -4.58 -31.37 5.06
C LEU A 340 -5.56 -31.21 3.89
N LEU A 341 -5.99 -29.97 3.67
CA LEU A 341 -6.94 -29.63 2.60
C LEU A 341 -6.36 -29.96 1.22
N ARG A 342 -7.20 -30.50 0.33
CA ARG A 342 -6.92 -30.66 -1.10
C ARG A 342 -8.09 -30.12 -1.90
N TRP A 343 -7.81 -29.67 -3.10
CA TRP A 343 -8.85 -29.18 -4.00
C TRP A 343 -8.80 -29.93 -5.32
N ARG A 344 -9.86 -30.69 -5.60
CA ARG A 344 -10.09 -31.38 -6.86
C ARG A 344 -10.70 -30.40 -7.87
N HIS A 345 -9.84 -29.58 -8.46
CA HIS A 345 -10.22 -28.59 -9.47
C HIS A 345 -10.71 -29.28 -10.76
N PRO A 346 -11.81 -28.81 -11.38
CA PRO A 346 -12.36 -29.44 -12.58
C PRO A 346 -11.38 -29.44 -13.77
N GLU A 347 -10.59 -28.38 -13.93
CA GLU A 347 -9.66 -28.22 -15.06
C GLU A 347 -8.20 -28.59 -14.73
N HIS A 348 -7.79 -28.50 -13.46
CA HIS A 348 -6.39 -28.64 -13.05
C HIS A 348 -6.13 -29.91 -12.25
N GLY A 349 -7.15 -30.74 -12.03
CA GLY A 349 -7.05 -31.94 -11.22
C GLY A 349 -6.83 -31.64 -9.74
N LEU A 350 -6.05 -32.48 -9.07
CA LEU A 350 -5.84 -32.36 -7.63
C LEU A 350 -4.76 -31.32 -7.29
N LEU A 351 -5.18 -30.16 -6.81
CA LEU A 351 -4.32 -29.09 -6.34
C LEU A 351 -3.89 -29.31 -4.88
N GLN A 352 -2.60 -29.09 -4.62
CA GLN A 352 -2.00 -29.11 -3.27
C GLN A 352 -2.19 -27.75 -2.58
N PRO A 353 -2.13 -27.68 -1.23
CA PRO A 353 -2.31 -26.44 -0.47
C PRO A 353 -1.52 -25.24 -0.99
N GLY A 354 -0.23 -25.42 -1.30
CA GLY A 354 0.64 -24.34 -1.76
C GLY A 354 0.24 -23.70 -3.10
N ALA A 355 -0.71 -24.28 -3.83
CA ALA A 355 -1.25 -23.67 -5.06
C ALA A 355 -2.41 -22.68 -4.79
N PHE A 356 -3.11 -22.79 -3.65
CA PHE A 356 -4.37 -22.07 -3.45
C PHE A 356 -4.62 -21.55 -2.02
N ILE A 357 -3.91 -22.01 -0.99
CA ILE A 357 -4.15 -21.58 0.39
C ILE A 357 -3.96 -20.07 0.57
N ASP A 358 -2.90 -19.49 0.00
CA ASP A 358 -2.68 -18.03 0.08
C ASP A 358 -3.82 -17.22 -0.54
N VAL A 359 -4.49 -17.78 -1.56
CA VAL A 359 -5.65 -17.13 -2.19
C VAL A 359 -6.90 -17.35 -1.34
N LEU A 360 -7.07 -18.57 -0.83
CA LEU A 360 -8.19 -18.96 0.01
C LEU A 360 -8.23 -18.16 1.31
N GLU A 361 -7.10 -18.02 2.00
CA GLU A 361 -7.00 -17.33 3.30
C GLU A 361 -7.43 -15.86 3.21
N HIS A 362 -7.13 -15.20 2.08
CA HIS A 362 -7.51 -13.81 1.82
C HIS A 362 -8.90 -13.68 1.16
N SER A 363 -9.61 -14.78 0.95
CA SER A 363 -10.93 -14.79 0.32
C SER A 363 -12.07 -14.75 1.35
N ALA A 364 -13.22 -14.24 0.93
CA ALA A 364 -14.42 -14.22 1.78
C ALA A 364 -14.96 -15.61 2.18
N VAL A 365 -14.49 -16.68 1.53
CA VAL A 365 -14.92 -18.06 1.83
C VAL A 365 -14.00 -18.79 2.82
N ALA A 366 -12.86 -18.21 3.21
CA ALA A 366 -11.89 -18.81 4.13
C ALA A 366 -12.55 -19.41 5.38
N GLY A 367 -13.34 -18.60 6.10
CA GLY A 367 -14.02 -19.05 7.31
C GLY A 367 -15.03 -20.18 7.08
N ALA A 368 -15.75 -20.15 5.96
CA ALA A 368 -16.70 -21.22 5.62
C ALA A 368 -16.00 -22.53 5.26
N VAL A 369 -14.85 -22.46 4.56
CA VAL A 369 -14.02 -23.63 4.27
C VAL A 369 -13.41 -24.17 5.56
N GLY A 370 -12.89 -23.31 6.44
CA GLY A 370 -12.37 -23.73 7.74
C GLY A 370 -13.40 -24.46 8.61
N ASP A 371 -14.64 -23.98 8.65
CA ASP A 371 -15.73 -24.67 9.36
C ASP A 371 -16.03 -26.05 8.76
N TRP A 372 -16.01 -26.15 7.43
CA TRP A 372 -16.19 -27.42 6.72
C TRP A 372 -15.04 -28.39 7.01
N ILE A 373 -13.78 -27.92 7.11
CA ILE A 373 -12.63 -28.75 7.47
C ILE A 373 -12.85 -29.34 8.86
N ILE A 374 -13.23 -28.53 9.85
CA ILE A 374 -13.49 -28.99 11.22
C ILE A 374 -14.59 -30.06 11.24
N ASP A 375 -15.73 -29.82 10.57
CA ASP A 375 -16.83 -30.78 10.51
C ASP A 375 -16.41 -32.11 9.86
N ARG A 376 -15.70 -32.05 8.73
CA ARG A 376 -15.23 -33.24 8.01
C ARG A 376 -14.16 -34.01 8.76
N ALA A 377 -13.20 -33.33 9.39
CA ALA A 377 -12.19 -33.97 10.22
C ALA A 377 -12.83 -34.66 11.43
N CYS A 378 -13.82 -34.02 12.07
CA CYS A 378 -14.56 -34.63 13.18
C CYS A 378 -15.34 -35.87 12.74
N ALA A 379 -16.00 -35.80 11.58
CA ALA A 379 -16.74 -36.93 11.00
C ALA A 379 -15.82 -38.13 10.73
N ALA A 380 -14.68 -37.90 10.07
CA ALA A 380 -13.70 -38.95 9.79
C ALA A 380 -13.15 -39.58 11.07
N ALA A 381 -12.69 -38.74 12.01
CA ALA A 381 -12.14 -39.22 13.28
C ALA A 381 -13.16 -39.96 14.14
N GLY A 382 -14.43 -39.58 14.11
CA GLY A 382 -15.53 -40.30 14.77
C GLY A 382 -15.71 -41.73 14.22
N ALA A 383 -15.51 -41.93 12.92
CA ALA A 383 -15.69 -43.23 12.26
C ALA A 383 -14.49 -44.19 12.37
N TRP A 384 -13.28 -43.66 12.57
CA TRP A 384 -12.03 -44.43 12.58
C TRP A 384 -11.94 -45.62 13.55
N PRO A 385 -12.46 -45.54 14.80
CA PRO A 385 -12.46 -46.70 15.69
C PRO A 385 -13.22 -47.90 15.10
N ALA A 386 -14.39 -47.65 14.50
CA ALA A 386 -15.19 -48.70 13.85
C ALA A 386 -14.54 -49.22 12.55
N ALA A 387 -13.73 -48.38 11.91
CA ALA A 387 -12.97 -48.73 10.70
C ALA A 387 -11.62 -49.43 11.00
N GLY A 388 -11.28 -49.69 12.27
CA GLY A 388 -10.10 -50.45 12.67
C GLY A 388 -8.82 -49.63 12.89
N LEU A 389 -8.85 -48.30 12.75
CA LEU A 389 -7.69 -47.42 13.00
C LEU A 389 -7.48 -47.14 14.51
N GLY A 390 -8.50 -47.40 15.33
CA GLY A 390 -8.48 -47.12 16.76
C GLY A 390 -8.72 -45.64 17.08
N THR A 391 -8.40 -45.27 18.32
CA THR A 391 -8.62 -43.91 18.86
C THR A 391 -7.40 -43.03 18.61
N VAL A 392 -7.30 -42.46 17.40
CA VAL A 392 -6.24 -41.51 17.03
C VAL A 392 -6.75 -40.07 17.03
N ARG A 393 -5.85 -39.12 17.28
CA ARG A 393 -6.10 -37.67 17.22
C ARG A 393 -6.15 -37.17 15.78
N VAL A 394 -6.94 -36.15 15.50
CA VAL A 394 -6.93 -35.42 14.22
C VAL A 394 -6.56 -33.95 14.46
N GLY A 395 -5.51 -33.49 13.79
CA GLY A 395 -5.06 -32.10 13.75
C GLY A 395 -5.71 -31.35 12.59
N VAL A 396 -6.14 -30.11 12.84
CA VAL A 396 -6.75 -29.21 11.84
C VAL A 396 -6.13 -27.82 11.97
N ASN A 397 -5.57 -27.33 10.86
CA ASN A 397 -5.07 -25.96 10.73
C ASN A 397 -6.21 -24.94 10.72
N LEU A 398 -6.04 -23.84 11.48
CA LEU A 398 -6.98 -22.74 11.53
C LEU A 398 -6.56 -21.57 10.64
N PHE A 399 -7.53 -21.00 9.92
CA PHE A 399 -7.36 -19.70 9.27
C PHE A 399 -7.51 -18.56 10.28
N ALA A 400 -6.82 -17.44 10.04
CA ALA A 400 -6.89 -16.26 10.91
C ALA A 400 -8.34 -15.77 11.10
N GLU A 401 -9.14 -15.74 10.03
CA GLU A 401 -10.53 -15.31 10.06
C GLU A 401 -11.41 -16.14 11.02
N GLN A 402 -11.09 -17.43 11.25
CA GLN A 402 -11.85 -18.27 12.20
C GLN A 402 -11.65 -17.82 13.65
N LEU A 403 -10.53 -17.17 13.97
CA LEU A 403 -10.23 -16.65 15.31
C LEU A 403 -10.94 -15.32 15.63
N ARG A 404 -11.57 -14.65 14.65
CA ARG A 404 -12.14 -13.30 14.81
C ARG A 404 -13.52 -13.26 15.46
N ALA A 405 -14.14 -14.39 15.79
CA ALA A 405 -15.50 -14.44 16.35
C ALA A 405 -15.70 -15.56 17.38
N ASP A 406 -16.78 -15.50 18.18
CA ASP A 406 -17.27 -16.63 18.99
C ASP A 406 -17.72 -17.84 18.15
N ARG A 407 -17.64 -17.72 16.81
CA ARG A 407 -17.94 -18.75 15.82
C ARG A 407 -17.12 -20.01 16.00
N LEU A 408 -15.80 -19.91 16.21
CA LEU A 408 -14.93 -21.10 16.32
C LEU A 408 -15.42 -22.05 17.42
N HIS A 409 -15.68 -21.50 18.62
CA HIS A 409 -16.20 -22.31 19.73
C HIS A 409 -17.53 -22.99 19.36
N ALA A 410 -18.47 -22.24 18.77
CA ALA A 410 -19.78 -22.76 18.40
C ALA A 410 -19.69 -23.86 17.33
N VAL A 411 -18.92 -23.64 16.27
CA VAL A 411 -18.73 -24.58 15.15
C VAL A 411 -18.05 -25.86 15.64
N THR A 412 -16.95 -25.74 16.39
CA THR A 412 -16.23 -26.90 16.91
C THR A 412 -17.09 -27.71 17.88
N THR A 413 -17.79 -27.05 18.80
CA THR A 413 -18.68 -27.75 19.75
C THR A 413 -19.80 -28.50 19.02
N ALA A 414 -20.40 -27.87 18.00
CA ALA A 414 -21.44 -28.49 17.20
C ALA A 414 -20.93 -29.69 16.39
N ALA A 415 -19.72 -29.60 15.82
CA ALA A 415 -19.10 -30.70 15.07
C ALA A 415 -18.77 -31.90 15.98
N LEU A 416 -18.16 -31.64 17.15
CA LEU A 416 -17.87 -32.68 18.15
C LEU A 416 -19.14 -33.42 18.58
N ALA A 417 -20.20 -32.66 18.92
CA ALA A 417 -21.48 -33.22 19.32
C ALA A 417 -22.17 -34.00 18.20
N ARG A 418 -22.16 -33.48 16.97
CA ARG A 418 -22.78 -34.11 15.79
C ARG A 418 -22.17 -35.48 15.47
N HIS A 419 -20.85 -35.59 15.58
CA HIS A 419 -20.11 -36.79 15.19
C HIS A 419 -19.69 -37.67 16.38
N GLY A 420 -20.11 -37.31 17.60
CA GLY A 420 -19.79 -38.05 18.81
C GLY A 420 -18.29 -38.17 19.09
N LEU A 421 -17.50 -37.18 18.65
CA LEU A 421 -16.06 -37.21 18.81
C LEU A 421 -15.67 -36.72 20.21
N ASP A 422 -14.87 -37.51 20.93
CA ASP A 422 -14.26 -37.07 22.18
C ASP A 422 -13.40 -35.80 21.92
N PRO A 423 -13.64 -34.69 22.64
CA PRO A 423 -12.92 -33.44 22.43
C PRO A 423 -11.39 -33.58 22.48
N THR A 424 -10.86 -34.52 23.27
CA THR A 424 -9.40 -34.76 23.39
C THR A 424 -8.77 -35.29 22.11
N ARG A 425 -9.58 -35.80 21.18
CA ARG A 425 -9.14 -36.30 19.88
C ARG A 425 -9.08 -35.23 18.79
N LEU A 426 -9.56 -34.02 19.04
CA LEU A 426 -9.44 -32.90 18.12
C LEU A 426 -8.29 -31.99 18.56
N GLU A 427 -7.39 -31.69 17.64
CA GLU A 427 -6.31 -30.72 17.82
C GLU A 427 -6.47 -29.59 16.82
N LEU A 428 -6.48 -28.35 17.33
CA LEU A 428 -6.54 -27.14 16.52
C LEU A 428 -5.15 -26.53 16.44
N GLU A 429 -4.66 -26.34 15.21
CA GLU A 429 -3.30 -25.86 14.95
C GLU A 429 -3.35 -24.37 14.58
N ILE A 430 -2.51 -23.57 15.23
CA ILE A 430 -2.40 -22.12 15.00
C ILE A 430 -0.95 -21.76 14.70
N THR A 431 -0.72 -20.90 13.71
CA THR A 431 0.61 -20.36 13.41
C THR A 431 0.83 -19.02 14.13
N GLU A 432 2.08 -18.55 14.14
CA GLU A 432 2.41 -17.21 14.61
C GLU A 432 1.63 -16.12 13.84
N THR A 433 1.54 -16.22 12.51
CA THR A 433 0.82 -15.27 11.66
C THR A 433 -0.67 -15.23 11.99
N THR A 434 -1.29 -16.41 12.17
CA THR A 434 -2.70 -16.55 12.55
C THR A 434 -2.99 -15.86 13.89
N VAL A 435 -2.00 -15.86 14.80
CA VAL A 435 -2.12 -15.35 16.17
C VAL A 435 -1.80 -13.85 16.29
N LEU A 436 -0.77 -13.36 15.58
CA LEU A 436 -0.33 -11.96 15.61
C LEU A 436 -1.37 -11.01 15.02
N GLN A 437 -2.19 -11.48 14.07
CA GLN A 437 -3.25 -10.67 13.48
C GLN A 437 -4.40 -10.34 14.44
N HIS A 438 -4.47 -10.94 15.64
CA HIS A 438 -5.66 -10.86 16.51
C HIS A 438 -5.41 -10.59 18.01
N ASN A 439 -6.32 -9.79 18.59
CA ASN A 439 -6.32 -9.32 19.98
C ASN A 439 -6.80 -10.39 21.00
N SER A 440 -6.88 -9.99 22.26
CA SER A 440 -7.34 -10.78 23.43
C SER A 440 -8.64 -11.59 23.29
N ARG A 441 -9.48 -11.31 22.27
CA ARG A 441 -10.74 -12.03 22.03
C ARG A 441 -10.53 -13.46 21.51
N SER A 442 -9.53 -13.69 20.66
CA SER A 442 -9.25 -15.02 20.08
C SER A 442 -8.78 -16.02 21.14
N THR A 443 -8.03 -15.54 22.13
CA THR A 443 -7.54 -16.34 23.26
C THR A 443 -8.68 -16.91 24.11
N ARG A 444 -9.85 -16.24 24.17
CA ARG A 444 -11.01 -16.70 24.94
C ARG A 444 -11.71 -17.91 24.30
N ALA A 445 -11.85 -17.94 22.98
CA ALA A 445 -12.46 -19.07 22.28
C ALA A 445 -11.62 -20.34 22.47
N LEU A 446 -10.30 -20.23 22.27
CA LEU A 446 -9.36 -21.34 22.48
C LEU A 446 -9.35 -21.82 23.94
N ARG A 447 -9.43 -20.93 24.93
CA ARG A 447 -9.51 -21.33 26.36
C ARG A 447 -10.77 -22.13 26.66
N ARG A 448 -11.92 -21.71 26.11
CA ARG A 448 -13.18 -22.42 26.27
C ARG A 448 -13.12 -23.81 25.62
N LEU A 449 -12.53 -23.91 24.42
CA LEU A 449 -12.34 -25.19 23.74
C LEU A 449 -11.38 -26.11 24.50
N LYS A 450 -10.26 -25.58 25.02
CA LYS A 450 -9.36 -26.35 25.91
C LYS A 450 -10.08 -26.85 27.16
N ALA A 451 -10.96 -26.03 27.76
CA ALA A 451 -11.76 -26.45 28.90
C ALA A 451 -12.75 -27.60 28.58
N LEU A 452 -13.14 -27.75 27.30
CA LEU A 452 -13.90 -28.92 26.83
C LEU A 452 -13.02 -30.15 26.57
N GLY A 453 -11.69 -29.99 26.53
CA GLY A 453 -10.71 -31.05 26.26
C GLY A 453 -10.03 -30.96 24.90
N VAL A 454 -10.44 -30.02 24.03
CA VAL A 454 -9.82 -29.81 22.71
C VAL A 454 -8.35 -29.41 22.86
N GLN A 455 -7.48 -30.05 22.10
CA GLN A 455 -6.04 -29.76 22.09
C GLN A 455 -5.76 -28.54 21.22
N VAL A 456 -4.73 -27.77 21.58
CA VAL A 456 -4.30 -26.59 20.81
C VAL A 456 -2.80 -26.69 20.58
N ALA A 457 -2.42 -26.86 19.32
CA ALA A 457 -1.03 -26.92 18.91
C ALA A 457 -0.57 -25.58 18.34
N PHE A 458 0.65 -25.17 18.66
CA PHE A 458 1.31 -24.05 18.01
C PHE A 458 2.21 -24.57 16.91
N ASP A 459 1.91 -24.18 15.67
CA ASP A 459 2.56 -24.67 14.45
C ASP A 459 3.67 -23.74 13.95
N ASP A 460 4.53 -24.26 13.08
CA ASP A 460 5.66 -23.57 12.45
C ASP A 460 6.63 -22.89 13.44
N PHE A 461 6.81 -23.45 14.65
CA PHE A 461 7.63 -22.82 15.68
C PHE A 461 9.10 -22.69 15.26
N GLY A 462 9.60 -21.45 15.29
CA GLY A 462 10.99 -21.08 15.01
C GLY A 462 11.24 -20.43 13.64
N THR A 463 10.24 -20.32 12.77
CA THR A 463 10.36 -19.68 11.45
C THR A 463 10.29 -18.15 11.49
N GLY A 464 10.01 -17.55 12.66
CA GLY A 464 9.82 -16.11 12.86
C GLY A 464 10.31 -15.60 14.22
N PHE A 465 9.88 -14.40 14.60
CA PHE A 465 10.20 -13.76 15.89
C PHE A 465 9.34 -14.29 17.05
N ALA A 466 8.90 -15.57 17.00
CA ALA A 466 7.99 -16.17 17.97
C ALA A 466 8.45 -15.86 19.40
N SER A 467 7.81 -14.86 19.99
CA SER A 467 8.19 -14.41 21.32
C SER A 467 7.74 -15.50 22.28
N LEU A 468 8.62 -15.93 23.19
CA LEU A 468 8.28 -16.83 24.30
C LEU A 468 7.03 -16.37 25.06
N SER A 469 6.73 -15.07 25.03
CA SER A 469 5.51 -14.49 25.57
C SER A 469 4.21 -15.04 24.95
N LEU A 470 4.22 -15.46 23.67
CA LEU A 470 3.07 -16.07 22.99
C LEU A 470 2.75 -17.44 23.58
N LEU A 471 3.78 -18.26 23.85
CA LEU A 471 3.60 -19.58 24.45
C LEU A 471 2.94 -19.51 25.82
N GLN A 472 3.24 -18.46 26.60
CA GLN A 472 2.62 -18.23 27.92
C GLN A 472 1.19 -17.69 27.83
N ARG A 473 0.88 -16.93 26.78
CA ARG A 473 -0.41 -16.23 26.65
C ARG A 473 -1.54 -17.16 26.17
N TYR A 474 -1.21 -18.09 25.28
CA TYR A 474 -2.17 -18.98 24.64
C TYR A 474 -2.34 -20.30 25.40
N PRO A 475 -3.55 -20.89 25.39
CA PRO A 475 -3.84 -22.14 26.09
C PRO A 475 -3.31 -23.35 25.31
N LEU A 476 -2.00 -23.40 25.06
CA LEU A 476 -1.38 -24.46 24.27
C LEU A 476 -1.37 -25.80 25.02
N THR A 477 -1.36 -26.88 24.28
CA THR A 477 -1.09 -28.26 24.77
C THR A 477 0.04 -28.92 24.00
N ARG A 478 0.36 -28.41 22.80
CA ARG A 478 1.40 -28.94 21.93
C ARG A 478 2.18 -27.84 21.22
N LEU A 479 3.45 -28.14 20.95
CA LEU A 479 4.35 -27.33 20.14
C LEU A 479 4.83 -28.17 18.95
N LYS A 480 4.70 -27.66 17.73
CA LYS A 480 5.19 -28.31 16.51
C LYS A 480 6.46 -27.59 16.04
N ILE A 481 7.57 -28.34 15.91
CA ILE A 481 8.86 -27.81 15.47
C ILE A 481 8.90 -27.85 13.95
N ASP A 482 9.09 -26.68 13.32
CA ASP A 482 9.10 -26.56 11.87
C ASP A 482 10.19 -27.42 11.21
N ARG A 483 9.88 -27.89 10.00
CA ARG A 483 10.76 -28.73 9.17
C ARG A 483 12.12 -28.11 8.89
N SER A 484 12.27 -26.78 8.88
CA SER A 484 13.54 -26.11 8.57
C SER A 484 14.62 -26.45 9.59
N PHE A 485 14.27 -26.60 10.87
CA PHE A 485 15.19 -27.04 11.91
C PHE A 485 15.52 -28.51 11.79
N ILE A 486 14.53 -29.34 11.45
CA ILE A 486 14.72 -30.79 11.32
C ILE A 486 15.56 -31.14 10.10
N ALA A 487 15.36 -30.46 8.98
CA ALA A 487 16.06 -30.69 7.71
C ALA A 487 17.58 -30.54 7.81
N ALA A 488 18.06 -29.65 8.70
CA ALA A 488 19.49 -29.38 8.88
C ALA A 488 20.08 -30.01 10.17
N SER A 489 19.24 -30.53 11.07
CA SER A 489 19.63 -31.08 12.38
C SER A 489 20.57 -32.29 12.34
N ASP A 490 20.60 -33.05 11.24
CA ASP A 490 21.48 -34.21 11.09
C ASP A 490 22.89 -33.84 10.58
N ARG A 491 23.09 -32.59 10.12
CA ARG A 491 24.33 -32.10 9.52
C ARG A 491 24.99 -30.96 10.30
N ARG A 492 24.23 -30.16 11.02
CA ARG A 492 24.72 -28.99 11.76
C ARG A 492 24.45 -29.16 13.26
N ALA A 493 25.53 -29.15 14.05
CA ALA A 493 25.44 -29.28 15.51
C ALA A 493 24.59 -28.16 16.15
N GLY A 494 24.58 -26.96 15.56
CA GLY A 494 23.74 -25.84 16.01
C GLY A 494 22.24 -26.13 15.91
N ASP A 495 21.78 -26.69 14.79
CA ASP A 495 20.35 -26.97 14.57
C ASP A 495 19.85 -28.10 15.48
N ALA A 496 20.67 -29.13 15.72
CA ALA A 496 20.39 -30.17 16.71
C ALA A 496 20.28 -29.61 18.15
N ALA A 497 21.12 -28.63 18.50
CA ALA A 497 21.07 -27.97 19.80
C ALA A 497 19.80 -27.13 19.96
N ILE A 498 19.35 -26.45 18.90
CA ILE A 498 18.09 -25.69 18.89
C ILE A 498 16.91 -26.64 19.11
N VAL A 499 16.83 -27.74 18.35
CA VAL A 499 15.76 -28.74 18.54
C VAL A 499 15.74 -29.26 19.99
N GLY A 500 16.91 -29.60 20.56
CA GLY A 500 17.00 -30.04 21.95
C GLY A 500 16.56 -28.98 22.97
N ALA A 501 16.92 -27.71 22.74
CA ALA A 501 16.50 -26.60 23.59
C ALA A 501 14.98 -26.38 23.52
N VAL A 502 14.39 -26.45 22.33
CA VAL A 502 12.94 -26.32 22.12
C VAL A 502 12.18 -27.45 22.80
N VAL A 503 12.65 -28.70 22.67
CA VAL A 503 12.05 -29.86 23.36
C VAL A 503 12.07 -29.66 24.88
N THR A 504 13.23 -29.32 25.43
CA THR A 504 13.41 -29.09 26.88
C THR A 504 12.50 -27.96 27.39
N MET A 505 12.41 -26.87 26.64
CA MET A 505 11.56 -25.73 26.97
C MET A 505 10.08 -26.10 26.95
N ALA A 506 9.62 -26.79 25.90
CA ALA A 506 8.23 -27.20 25.76
C ALA A 506 7.81 -28.12 26.92
N HIS A 507 8.64 -29.10 27.28
CA HIS A 507 8.40 -29.97 28.44
C HIS A 507 8.36 -29.20 29.76
N SER A 508 9.23 -28.21 29.93
CA SER A 508 9.23 -27.33 31.12
C SER A 508 7.95 -26.49 31.24
N LEU A 509 7.28 -26.24 30.11
CA LEU A 509 5.97 -25.56 30.04
C LEU A 509 4.79 -26.55 30.09
N GLY A 510 5.05 -27.85 30.21
CA GLY A 510 4.02 -28.90 30.20
C GLY A 510 3.37 -29.12 28.84
N LEU A 511 4.08 -28.80 27.75
CA LEU A 511 3.63 -28.99 26.37
C LEU A 511 4.21 -30.27 25.77
N HIS A 512 3.42 -30.97 24.96
CA HIS A 512 3.92 -32.04 24.09
C HIS A 512 4.62 -31.47 22.85
N VAL A 513 5.55 -32.23 22.28
CA VAL A 513 6.33 -31.79 21.12
C VAL A 513 6.15 -32.72 19.93
N THR A 514 5.83 -32.14 18.78
CA THR A 514 5.82 -32.85 17.50
C THR A 514 6.89 -32.27 16.58
N ALA A 515 7.81 -33.08 16.08
CA ALA A 515 8.80 -32.65 15.11
C ALA A 515 8.32 -32.88 13.67
N GLU A 516 8.36 -31.86 12.83
CA GLU A 516 7.88 -31.93 11.45
C GLU A 516 8.99 -32.14 10.42
N GLY A 517 8.62 -32.66 9.25
CA GLY A 517 9.57 -32.84 8.15
C GLY A 517 10.64 -33.90 8.40
N VAL A 518 10.34 -34.94 9.19
CA VAL A 518 11.24 -36.09 9.38
C VAL A 518 11.26 -36.94 8.11
N GLU A 519 12.41 -37.02 7.46
CA GLU A 519 12.59 -37.75 6.20
C GLU A 519 13.56 -38.93 6.32
N THR A 520 14.46 -38.92 7.31
CA THR A 520 15.54 -39.91 7.44
C THR A 520 15.54 -40.62 8.79
N ALA A 521 16.05 -41.85 8.82
CA ALA A 521 16.26 -42.60 10.07
C ALA A 521 17.25 -41.90 11.03
N LYS A 522 18.16 -41.07 10.51
CA LYS A 522 19.10 -40.30 11.34
C LYS A 522 18.40 -39.20 12.12
N GLN A 523 17.47 -38.48 11.50
CA GLN A 523 16.63 -37.48 12.16
C GLN A 523 15.74 -38.12 13.23
N GLU A 524 15.10 -39.25 12.90
CA GLU A 524 14.33 -40.05 13.87
C GLU A 524 15.17 -40.46 15.09
N ALA A 525 16.37 -41.00 14.88
CA ALA A 525 17.27 -41.37 15.98
C ALA A 525 17.74 -40.16 16.81
N LEU A 526 17.90 -38.98 16.20
CA LEU A 526 18.19 -37.75 16.91
C LEU A 526 17.01 -37.36 17.82
N LEU A 527 15.79 -37.36 17.29
CA LEU A 527 14.57 -37.02 18.04
C LEU A 527 14.33 -37.97 19.21
N GLN A 528 14.61 -39.27 19.03
CA GLN A 528 14.58 -40.26 20.11
C GLN A 528 15.55 -39.90 21.25
N ARG A 529 16.80 -39.54 20.91
CA ARG A 529 17.80 -39.13 21.93
C ARG A 529 17.42 -37.83 22.65
N LEU A 530 16.78 -36.91 21.95
CA LEU A 530 16.34 -35.63 22.50
C LEU A 530 15.04 -35.75 23.32
N GLY A 531 14.38 -36.92 23.30
CA GLY A 531 13.14 -37.14 24.03
C GLY A 531 11.92 -36.48 23.39
N CYS A 532 11.93 -36.24 22.08
CA CYS A 532 10.75 -35.72 21.36
C CYS A 532 9.57 -36.70 21.48
N ASP A 533 8.35 -36.21 21.68
CA ASP A 533 7.18 -37.06 21.92
C ASP A 533 6.67 -37.73 20.62
N GLU A 534 6.44 -36.90 19.61
CA GLU A 534 5.85 -37.29 18.33
C GLU A 534 6.66 -36.76 17.14
N ALA A 535 6.51 -37.41 15.98
CA ALA A 535 7.16 -37.02 14.75
C ALA A 535 6.24 -37.20 13.54
N GLN A 536 6.39 -36.29 12.57
CA GLN A 536 5.67 -36.27 11.31
C GLN A 536 6.64 -36.04 10.16
N GLY A 537 6.41 -36.71 9.03
CA GLY A 537 7.18 -36.47 7.81
C GLY A 537 7.13 -37.65 6.85
N TYR A 538 7.80 -37.49 5.70
CA TYR A 538 7.76 -38.47 4.62
C TYR A 538 8.39 -39.82 4.98
N ARG A 539 9.18 -39.87 6.06
CA ARG A 539 9.67 -41.10 6.66
C ARG A 539 8.55 -42.05 7.08
N TYR A 540 7.44 -41.49 7.57
CA TYR A 540 6.29 -42.22 8.12
C TYR A 540 5.12 -42.30 7.12
N GLY A 541 4.98 -41.28 6.29
CA GLY A 541 4.00 -41.25 5.22
C GLY A 541 3.88 -39.86 4.61
N ARG A 542 3.69 -39.82 3.29
CA ARG A 542 3.16 -38.62 2.63
C ARG A 542 1.69 -38.45 3.02
N PRO A 543 1.12 -37.23 2.94
CA PRO A 543 -0.33 -37.05 3.01
C PRO A 543 -1.02 -38.03 2.06
N MET A 544 -2.09 -38.69 2.52
CA MET A 544 -2.79 -39.72 1.76
C MET A 544 -4.32 -39.64 1.97
N PRO A 545 -5.14 -40.13 1.03
CA PRO A 545 -6.58 -40.24 1.24
C PRO A 545 -6.90 -41.17 2.43
N GLU A 546 -8.05 -40.96 3.07
CA GLU A 546 -8.51 -41.74 4.24
C GLU A 546 -8.46 -43.26 3.99
N GLY A 547 -8.93 -43.72 2.83
CA GLY A 547 -8.92 -45.15 2.51
C GLY A 547 -7.51 -45.75 2.45
N GLU A 548 -6.48 -44.97 2.13
CA GLU A 548 -5.09 -45.43 2.20
C GLU A 548 -4.55 -45.44 3.63
N LEU A 549 -4.90 -44.42 4.43
CA LEU A 549 -4.56 -44.36 5.85
C LEU A 549 -5.09 -45.61 6.58
N LEU A 550 -6.37 -45.95 6.38
CA LEU A 550 -6.99 -47.13 6.98
C LEU A 550 -6.33 -48.43 6.54
N ARG A 551 -5.93 -48.55 5.27
CA ARG A 551 -5.21 -49.75 4.78
C ARG A 551 -3.82 -49.91 5.39
N ARG A 552 -3.12 -48.81 5.65
CA ARG A 552 -1.73 -48.83 6.13
C ARG A 552 -1.62 -48.96 7.64
N PHE A 553 -2.52 -48.32 8.38
CA PHE A 553 -2.44 -48.19 9.83
C PHE A 553 -3.62 -48.81 10.57
N GLY A 554 -4.68 -49.21 9.86
CA GLY A 554 -5.79 -49.94 10.45
C GLY A 554 -5.43 -51.39 10.75
N MET A 555 -5.99 -51.93 11.84
CA MET A 555 -5.94 -53.35 12.11
C MET A 555 -6.90 -54.10 11.16
N PRO A 556 -6.57 -55.33 10.70
CA PRO A 556 -7.52 -56.13 9.94
C PRO A 556 -8.78 -56.38 10.79
N LEU A 557 -9.94 -56.02 10.24
CA LEU A 557 -11.23 -56.31 10.87
C LEU A 557 -11.43 -57.83 10.92
N VAL A 558 -11.18 -58.44 12.09
CA VAL A 558 -11.45 -59.86 12.33
C VAL A 558 -12.97 -60.02 12.43
N GLY A 559 -13.66 -60.24 11.30
CA GLY A 559 -15.12 -60.37 11.36
C GLY A 559 -15.89 -60.24 10.05
N ALA A 560 -15.42 -60.79 8.94
CA ALA A 560 -16.29 -61.19 7.83
C ALA A 560 -15.99 -62.64 7.50
N ARG A 561 -16.56 -63.57 8.28
CA ARG A 561 -16.68 -64.95 7.83
C ARG A 561 -17.50 -64.93 6.55
N ALA A 562 -16.92 -65.50 5.50
CA ALA A 562 -17.64 -65.89 4.31
C ALA A 562 -18.91 -66.67 4.70
N SER A 563 -20.03 -66.25 4.15
CA SER A 563 -21.24 -67.04 3.98
C SER A 563 -21.71 -66.83 2.55
#